data_AF-A0A371KXX3-F1
#
_entry.id   AF-A0A371KXX3-F1
#
_cell.length_a   1.000
_cell.length_b   1.000
_cell.length_c   1.000
_cell.angle_alpha   90.00
_cell.angle_beta   90.00
_cell.angle_gamma   90.00
#
_symmetry.space_group_name_H-M   'P 1'
#
loop_
_entity.id
_entity.type
_entity.pdbx_description
1 polymer ?
#
loop_
_entity_poly.entity_id
_entity_poly.type
_entity_poly.pdbx_seq_one_letter_code
_entity_poly.pdbx_strand_id
1 'polypeptide(L)'
;WWDYEIGTPRALTNTLILLNGDISSDEKKKYTAPIKTFAPDSDKILSSVGKPEQAKGGNLVDITKVKLLESIIEEDETIMKNSIDSFNKAFTYVQDSATGKARNGFYKDGSYIDHQDVPYTGAYGVVLLEGISQIFPMIKETPF
;
A
#
# COMPACT_ATOMS: atom_id res chain seq x y z
N TRP A 1 -5.89 -8.49 -10.55
CA TRP A 1 -4.79 -8.26 -9.60
C TRP A 1 -5.24 -7.27 -8.53
N TRP A 2 -5.72 -6.08 -8.92
CA TRP A 2 -6.10 -5.03 -7.97
C TRP A 2 -7.11 -5.49 -6.91
N ASP A 3 -8.19 -6.18 -7.29
CA ASP A 3 -9.16 -6.69 -6.30
C ASP A 3 -8.57 -7.70 -5.33
N TYR A 4 -7.56 -8.47 -5.76
CA TYR A 4 -6.94 -9.54 -4.96
C TYR A 4 -5.80 -9.04 -4.08
N GLU A 5 -5.14 -7.94 -4.46
CA GLU A 5 -3.96 -7.41 -3.78
C GLU A 5 -4.26 -6.14 -2.97
N ILE A 6 -5.27 -5.35 -3.39
CA ILE A 6 -5.60 -4.05 -2.79
C ILE A 6 -7.06 -4.01 -2.36
N GLY A 7 -8.01 -4.14 -3.29
CA GLY A 7 -9.42 -3.88 -3.04
C GLY A 7 -10.02 -4.74 -1.94
N THR A 8 -9.98 -6.06 -2.11
CA THR A 8 -10.49 -7.03 -1.14
C THR A 8 -9.66 -7.04 0.14
N PRO A 9 -8.31 -7.09 0.10
CA PRO A 9 -7.51 -7.01 1.32
C PRO A 9 -7.79 -5.77 2.17
N ARG A 10 -7.96 -4.60 1.55
CA ARG A 10 -8.29 -3.35 2.26
C ARG A 10 -9.66 -3.42 2.95
N ALA A 11 -10.68 -3.93 2.27
CA ALA A 11 -12.00 -4.12 2.86
C ALA A 11 -11.96 -5.14 4.01
N LEU A 12 -11.22 -6.24 3.82
CA LEU A 12 -11.07 -7.31 4.79
C LEU A 12 -10.36 -6.81 6.06
N THR A 13 -9.17 -6.21 5.94
CA THR A 13 -8.40 -5.77 7.11
C THR A 13 -9.15 -4.70 7.91
N ASN A 14 -9.79 -3.74 7.24
CA ASN A 14 -10.68 -2.77 7.92
C ASN A 14 -11.79 -3.47 8.72
N THR A 15 -12.45 -4.46 8.11
CA THR A 15 -13.54 -5.20 8.76
C THR A 15 -13.06 -5.96 9.99
N LEU A 16 -11.93 -6.68 9.88
CA LEU A 16 -11.37 -7.47 10.98
C LEU A 16 -10.85 -6.61 12.14
N ILE A 17 -10.38 -5.39 11.85
CA ILE A 17 -9.98 -4.41 12.87
C ILE A 17 -11.22 -3.84 13.57
N LEU A 18 -12.28 -3.51 12.83
CA LEU A 18 -13.52 -2.98 13.43
C LEU A 18 -14.26 -4.02 14.29
N LEU A 19 -14.20 -5.30 13.92
CA LEU A 19 -14.76 -6.42 14.70
C LEU A 19 -13.83 -6.88 15.84
N ASN A 20 -12.88 -6.05 16.29
CA ASN A 20 -11.99 -6.44 17.37
C ASN A 20 -12.77 -6.69 18.67
N GLY A 21 -12.61 -7.89 19.25
CA GLY A 21 -13.36 -8.35 20.41
C GLY A 21 -14.57 -9.24 20.06
N ASP A 22 -15.10 -9.14 18.84
CA ASP A 22 -16.21 -9.99 18.36
C ASP A 22 -15.71 -11.25 17.64
N ILE A 23 -14.48 -11.22 17.13
CA ILE A 23 -13.79 -12.36 16.50
C ILE A 23 -12.43 -12.60 17.16
N SER A 24 -12.03 -13.86 17.26
CA SER A 24 -10.76 -14.24 17.88
C SER A 24 -9.55 -13.82 17.04
N SER A 25 -8.40 -13.63 17.69
CA SER A 25 -7.15 -13.33 16.99
C SER A 25 -6.77 -14.44 15.99
N ASP A 26 -7.06 -15.70 16.32
CA ASP A 26 -6.80 -16.84 15.43
C ASP A 26 -7.68 -16.79 14.16
N GLU A 27 -8.95 -16.41 14.29
CA GLU A 27 -9.83 -16.20 13.14
C GLU A 27 -9.34 -15.06 12.25
N LYS A 28 -8.92 -13.94 12.85
CA LYS A 28 -8.37 -12.83 12.08
C LYS A 28 -7.16 -13.27 11.25
N LYS A 29 -6.17 -13.93 11.89
CA LYS A 29 -4.97 -14.46 11.25
C LYS A 29 -5.29 -15.47 10.14
N LYS A 30 -6.30 -16.32 10.37
CA LYS A 30 -6.80 -17.25 9.35
C LYS A 30 -7.38 -16.52 8.14
N TYR A 31 -8.14 -15.46 8.35
CA TYR A 31 -8.76 -14.70 7.27
C TYR A 31 -7.76 -13.81 6.50
N THR A 32 -6.72 -13.29 7.16
CA THR A 32 -5.64 -12.51 6.52
C THR A 32 -4.60 -13.38 5.82
N ALA A 33 -4.49 -14.68 6.13
CA ALA A 33 -3.52 -15.59 5.51
C ALA A 33 -3.44 -15.53 3.96
N PRO A 34 -4.54 -15.39 3.19
CA PRO A 34 -4.48 -15.24 1.74
C PRO A 34 -3.74 -13.96 1.27
N ILE A 35 -3.72 -12.89 2.08
CA ILE A 35 -3.01 -11.65 1.75
C ILE A 35 -1.51 -11.93 1.57
N LYS A 36 -0.91 -12.76 2.43
CA LYS A 36 0.50 -13.18 2.31
C LYS A 36 0.79 -13.94 1.01
N THR A 37 -0.22 -14.56 0.40
CA THR A 37 -0.07 -15.27 -0.88
C THR A 37 -0.22 -14.33 -2.07
N PHE A 38 -1.23 -13.45 -2.06
CA PHE A 38 -1.51 -12.57 -3.19
C PHE A 38 -0.68 -11.29 -3.19
N ALA A 39 -0.36 -10.76 -2.02
CA ALA A 39 0.42 -9.55 -1.77
C ALA A 39 1.51 -9.82 -0.70
N PRO A 40 2.55 -10.62 -1.03
CA PRO A 40 3.61 -10.97 -0.08
C PRO A 40 4.45 -9.77 0.36
N ASP A 41 4.71 -8.84 -0.56
CA ASP A 41 5.61 -7.70 -0.36
C ASP A 41 4.86 -6.38 -0.17
N SER A 42 5.43 -5.44 0.60
CA SER A 42 4.84 -4.11 0.85
C SER A 42 5.13 -3.06 -0.22
N ASP A 43 5.99 -3.39 -1.20
CA ASP A 43 6.36 -2.49 -2.29
C ASP A 43 6.17 -3.11 -3.67
N LYS A 44 5.44 -4.24 -3.78
CA LYS A 44 5.15 -4.87 -5.07
C LYS A 44 3.67 -5.10 -5.28
N ILE A 45 3.29 -4.99 -6.55
CA ILE A 45 1.97 -5.35 -7.08
C ILE A 45 2.14 -6.39 -8.19
N LEU A 46 1.04 -6.97 -8.68
CA LEU A 46 1.02 -8.04 -9.69
C LEU A 46 1.64 -9.36 -9.23
N SER A 47 1.87 -9.51 -7.93
CA SER A 47 2.33 -10.76 -7.33
C SER A 47 1.31 -11.88 -7.54
N SER A 48 0.01 -11.56 -7.49
CA SER A 48 -1.09 -12.52 -7.65
C SER A 48 -1.13 -13.18 -9.03
N VAL A 49 -0.47 -12.58 -10.02
CA VAL A 49 -0.43 -13.07 -11.41
C VAL A 49 0.96 -13.55 -11.83
N GLY A 50 1.88 -13.71 -10.87
CA GLY A 50 3.23 -14.22 -11.11
C GLY A 50 4.14 -13.24 -11.87
N LYS A 51 3.82 -11.94 -11.87
CA LYS A 51 4.59 -10.90 -12.55
C LYS A 51 4.85 -9.71 -11.62
N PRO A 52 5.46 -9.92 -10.45
CA PRO A 52 5.61 -8.89 -9.44
C PRO A 52 6.38 -7.68 -9.99
N GLU A 53 5.87 -6.49 -9.72
CA GLU A 53 6.48 -5.22 -10.12
C GLU A 53 6.50 -4.22 -8.98
N GLN A 54 7.46 -3.31 -8.99
CA GLN A 54 7.59 -2.27 -7.99
C GLN A 54 6.38 -1.32 -8.04
N ALA A 55 5.67 -1.21 -6.92
CA ALA A 55 4.55 -0.30 -6.77
C ALA A 55 5.05 1.15 -6.76
N LYS A 56 4.25 2.05 -7.34
CA LYS A 56 4.52 3.49 -7.42
C LYS A 56 3.24 4.26 -7.16
N GLY A 57 3.38 5.54 -6.80
CA GLY A 57 2.25 6.45 -6.71
C GLY A 57 1.12 5.95 -5.79
N GLY A 58 -0.12 6.11 -6.24
CA GLY A 58 -1.30 5.64 -5.50
C GLY A 58 -1.26 4.14 -5.17
N ASN A 59 -0.79 3.29 -6.08
CA ASN A 59 -0.70 1.84 -5.82
C ASN A 59 0.29 1.50 -4.70
N LEU A 60 1.39 2.24 -4.58
CA LEU A 60 2.35 2.07 -3.48
C LEU A 60 1.70 2.40 -2.13
N VAL A 61 0.94 3.50 -2.08
CA VAL A 61 0.24 3.90 -0.85
C VAL A 61 -0.84 2.88 -0.49
N ASP A 62 -1.63 2.42 -1.46
CA ASP A 62 -2.69 1.43 -1.25
C ASP A 62 -2.14 0.08 -0.74
N ILE A 63 -1.12 -0.48 -1.40
CA ILE A 63 -0.53 -1.76 -0.98
C ILE A 63 0.13 -1.64 0.39
N THR A 64 0.79 -0.51 0.66
CA THR A 64 1.38 -0.24 1.97
C THR A 64 0.31 -0.17 3.06
N LYS A 65 -0.84 0.46 2.79
CA LYS A 65 -1.96 0.50 3.73
C LYS A 65 -2.46 -0.91 4.05
N VAL A 66 -2.63 -1.74 3.04
CA VAL A 66 -3.05 -3.15 3.22
C VAL A 66 -2.08 -3.88 4.14
N LYS A 67 -0.77 -3.81 3.85
CA LYS A 67 0.26 -4.51 4.63
C LYS A 67 0.44 -3.95 6.04
N LEU A 68 0.27 -2.64 6.22
CA LEU A 68 0.31 -2.02 7.54
C LEU A 68 -0.87 -2.49 8.41
N LEU A 69 -2.08 -2.53 7.86
CA LEU A 69 -3.25 -3.05 8.58
C LEU A 69 -3.16 -4.56 8.84
N GLU A 70 -2.61 -5.32 7.89
CA GLU A 70 -2.28 -6.73 8.09
C GLU A 70 -1.29 -6.91 9.24
N SER A 71 -0.23 -6.10 9.32
CA SER A 71 0.76 -6.20 10.40
C SER A 71 0.16 -5.99 11.79
N ILE A 72 -0.85 -5.12 11.91
CA ILE A 72 -1.57 -4.87 13.17
C ILE A 72 -2.39 -6.11 13.56
N ILE A 73 -3.06 -6.75 12.59
CA ILE A 73 -3.84 -7.98 12.84
C ILE A 73 -2.93 -9.16 13.20
N GLU A 74 -1.80 -9.27 12.51
CA GLU A 74 -0.84 -10.36 12.70
C GLU A 74 0.03 -10.17 13.96
N GLU A 75 0.09 -8.94 14.49
CA GLU A 75 1.04 -8.49 15.51
C GLU A 75 2.50 -8.71 15.04
N ASP A 76 2.79 -8.33 13.79
CA ASP A 76 4.07 -8.58 13.11
C ASP A 76 4.84 -7.26 12.87
N GLU A 77 5.83 -6.98 13.72
CA GLU A 77 6.68 -5.79 13.62
C GLU A 77 7.51 -5.75 12.33
N THR A 78 7.85 -6.91 11.75
CA THR A 78 8.65 -6.95 10.52
C THR A 78 7.81 -6.48 9.33
N ILE A 79 6.57 -6.95 9.21
CA ILE A 79 5.63 -6.47 8.18
C ILE A 79 5.35 -4.98 8.40
N MET A 80 5.17 -4.55 9.65
CA MET A 80 4.94 -3.14 9.99
C MET A 80 6.09 -2.25 9.50
N LYS A 81 7.32 -2.59 9.88
CA LYS A 81 8.52 -1.85 9.47
C LYS A 81 8.65 -1.81 7.95
N ASN A 82 8.52 -2.96 7.29
CA ASN A 82 8.63 -3.04 5.83
C ASN A 82 7.55 -2.21 5.12
N SER A 83 6.34 -2.15 5.69
CA SER A 83 5.25 -1.30 5.20
C SER A 83 5.64 0.17 5.32
N ILE A 84 6.13 0.61 6.48
CA ILE A 84 6.53 2.01 6.71
C ILE A 84 7.71 2.41 5.83
N ASP A 85 8.71 1.56 5.69
CA ASP A 85 9.84 1.78 4.76
C ASP A 85 9.36 1.89 3.30
N SER A 86 8.33 1.13 2.93
CA SER A 86 7.72 1.20 1.59
C SER A 86 6.89 2.47 1.41
N PHE A 87 6.13 2.88 2.42
CA PHE A 87 5.39 4.15 2.45
C PHE A 87 6.32 5.33 2.18
N ASN A 88 7.49 5.34 2.82
CA ASN A 88 8.46 6.42 2.71
C ASN A 88 8.96 6.64 1.27
N LYS A 89 8.91 5.63 0.41
CA LYS A 89 9.26 5.76 -1.02
C LYS A 89 8.26 6.65 -1.79
N ALA A 90 7.04 6.84 -1.30
CA ALA A 90 6.01 7.70 -1.92
C ALA A 90 6.41 9.19 -1.92
N PHE A 91 7.34 9.60 -1.06
CA PHE A 91 7.84 10.98 -0.97
C PHE A 91 9.06 11.26 -1.88
N THR A 92 9.46 10.29 -2.71
CA THR A 92 10.57 10.49 -3.65
C THR A 92 10.07 11.13 -4.94
N TYR A 93 10.65 12.28 -5.30
CA TYR A 93 10.38 12.89 -6.60
C TYR A 93 10.88 12.02 -7.75
N VAL A 94 10.10 11.99 -8.83
CA VAL A 94 10.50 11.38 -10.09
C VAL A 94 11.76 12.08 -10.62
N GLN A 95 12.70 11.29 -11.13
CA GLN A 95 13.93 11.80 -11.73
C GLN A 95 13.68 12.19 -13.18
N ASP A 96 14.35 13.25 -13.66
CA ASP A 96 14.19 13.73 -15.05
C ASP A 96 14.57 12.67 -16.10
N SER A 97 15.43 11.70 -15.73
CA SER A 97 15.84 10.57 -16.57
C SER A 97 14.87 9.38 -16.54
N ALA A 98 13.76 9.47 -15.80
CA ALA A 98 12.82 8.37 -15.64
C ALA A 98 12.14 7.99 -16.96
N THR A 99 12.01 6.68 -17.20
CA THR A 99 11.33 6.12 -18.37
C THR A 99 10.31 5.05 -17.96
N GLY A 100 9.32 4.80 -18.83
CA GLY A 100 8.25 3.84 -18.55
C GLY A 100 7.56 4.11 -17.21
N LYS A 101 7.35 3.07 -16.40
CA LYS A 101 6.69 3.17 -15.08
C LYS A 101 7.49 3.93 -14.02
N ALA A 102 8.79 4.17 -14.23
CA ALA A 102 9.57 5.00 -13.31
C ALA A 102 9.13 6.46 -13.35
N ARG A 103 8.35 6.86 -14.36
CA ARG A 103 7.76 8.20 -14.50
C ARG A 103 6.57 8.44 -13.58
N ASN A 104 6.04 7.41 -12.93
CA ASN A 104 4.87 7.53 -12.07
C ASN A 104 5.26 8.17 -10.72
N GLY A 105 4.57 9.25 -10.34
CA GLY A 105 4.80 9.98 -9.10
C GLY A 105 4.77 11.50 -9.29
N PHE A 106 5.17 12.20 -8.23
CA PHE A 106 5.30 13.67 -8.24
C PHE A 106 6.62 14.11 -8.87
N TYR A 107 6.53 15.18 -9.65
CA TYR A 107 7.65 15.95 -10.16
C TYR A 107 7.80 17.23 -9.32
N LYS A 108 8.99 17.84 -9.37
CA LYS A 108 9.31 19.04 -8.56
C LYS A 108 8.49 20.27 -8.94
N ASP A 109 7.92 20.30 -10.13
CA ASP A 109 7.04 21.36 -10.63
C ASP A 109 5.58 21.21 -10.15
N GLY A 110 5.27 20.14 -9.40
CA GLY A 110 3.93 19.83 -8.91
C GLY A 110 3.12 18.90 -9.83
N SER A 111 3.64 18.55 -11.01
CA SER A 111 2.99 17.58 -11.89
C SER A 111 2.95 16.21 -11.23
N TYR A 112 1.84 15.48 -11.41
CA TYR A 112 1.72 14.08 -11.01
C TYR A 112 1.37 13.22 -12.22
N ILE A 113 2.22 12.25 -12.52
CA ILE A 113 2.03 11.29 -13.60
C ILE A 113 1.72 9.92 -12.99
N ASP A 114 0.81 9.18 -13.62
CA ASP A 114 0.64 7.75 -13.37
C ASP A 114 0.45 7.02 -14.71
N HIS A 115 0.41 5.69 -14.66
CA HIS A 115 0.27 4.85 -15.87
C HIS A 115 1.28 5.23 -16.97
N GLN A 116 2.53 5.50 -16.55
CA GLN A 116 3.71 5.84 -17.35
C GLN A 116 3.76 7.28 -17.86
N ASP A 117 2.69 7.78 -18.47
CA ASP A 117 2.72 9.10 -19.13
C ASP A 117 1.39 9.84 -19.08
N VAL A 118 0.46 9.40 -18.21
CA VAL A 118 -0.85 10.02 -18.05
C VAL A 118 -0.80 11.07 -16.94
N PRO A 119 -1.19 12.34 -17.19
CA PRO A 119 -1.35 13.34 -16.14
C PRO A 119 -2.54 12.97 -15.26
N TYR A 120 -2.27 12.57 -14.01
CA TYR A 120 -3.24 11.85 -13.18
C TYR A 120 -3.46 12.46 -11.79
N THR A 121 -3.12 13.73 -11.60
CA THR A 121 -3.28 14.43 -10.32
C THR A 121 -4.70 14.30 -9.75
N GLY A 122 -5.71 14.41 -10.61
CA GLY A 122 -7.14 14.36 -10.23
C GLY A 122 -7.73 12.98 -9.96
N ALA A 123 -6.96 11.89 -10.00
CA ALA A 123 -7.45 10.57 -9.59
C ALA A 123 -6.41 9.73 -8.86
N TYR A 124 -5.36 9.22 -9.51
CA TYR A 124 -4.31 8.48 -8.75
C TYR A 124 -3.56 9.39 -7.77
N GLY A 125 -3.40 10.69 -8.10
CA GLY A 125 -2.92 11.68 -7.14
C GLY A 125 -3.86 11.87 -5.94
N VAL A 126 -5.17 11.77 -6.15
CA VAL A 126 -6.18 11.81 -5.06
C VAL A 126 -6.05 10.58 -4.17
N VAL A 127 -5.96 9.38 -4.76
CA VAL A 127 -5.76 8.12 -4.00
C VAL A 127 -4.51 8.19 -3.14
N LEU A 128 -3.41 8.70 -3.71
CA LEU A 128 -2.16 8.90 -2.99
C LEU A 128 -2.36 9.84 -1.79
N LEU A 129 -2.92 11.04 -2.01
CA LEU A 129 -3.09 12.03 -0.94
C LEU A 129 -4.04 11.55 0.16
N GLU A 130 -5.13 10.89 -0.22
CA GLU A 130 -6.06 10.28 0.73
C GLU A 130 -5.35 9.24 1.59
N GLY A 131 -4.63 8.30 0.97
CA GLY A 131 -3.93 7.25 1.69
C GLY A 131 -2.84 7.80 2.61
N ILE A 132 -2.07 8.80 2.18
CA ILE A 132 -1.10 9.49 3.03
C ILE A 132 -1.77 10.06 4.28
N SER A 133 -2.89 10.76 4.12
CA SER A 133 -3.59 11.39 5.24
C SER A 133 -4.09 10.40 6.30
N GLN A 134 -4.44 9.18 5.88
CA GLN A 134 -4.95 8.13 6.77
C GLN A 134 -3.82 7.31 7.41
N ILE A 135 -2.71 7.09 6.70
CA ILE A 135 -1.57 6.31 7.18
C ILE A 135 -0.73 7.10 8.19
N PHE A 136 -0.57 8.41 8.00
CA PHE A 136 0.32 9.22 8.86
C PHE A 136 0.01 9.13 10.37
N PRO A 137 -1.25 9.25 10.82
CA PRO A 137 -1.58 9.10 12.24
C PRO A 137 -1.23 7.71 12.77
N MET A 138 -1.38 6.66 11.96
CA MET A 138 -1.05 5.30 12.37
C MET A 138 0.46 5.15 12.59
N ILE A 139 1.28 5.61 11.65
CA ILE A 139 2.75 5.49 11.73
C ILE A 139 3.30 6.21 12.96
N LYS A 140 2.76 7.38 13.31
CA LYS A 140 3.19 8.16 14.49
C LYS A 140 3.05 7.41 15.82
N GLU A 141 2.13 6.45 15.89
CA GLU A 141 1.91 5.62 17.07
C GLU A 141 2.76 4.33 17.06
N THR A 142 3.66 4.18 16.07
CA THR A 142 4.60 3.06 15.96
C THR A 142 6.01 3.50 16.34
N PRO A 143 6.93 2.56 16.65
CA PRO A 143 8.33 2.90 16.94
C PRO A 143 9.18 3.20 15.69
N PHE A 144 8.59 3.25 14.49
CA PHE A 144 9.27 3.38 13.20
C PHE A 144 9.07 4.75 12.54
#